data_AF-N0AXY3-F1
#
_entry.id   AF-N0AXY3-F1
#
_cell.length_a   1.000
_cell.length_b   1.000
_cell.length_c   1.000
_cell.angle_alpha   90.00
_cell.angle_beta   90.00
_cell.angle_gamma   90.00
#
_symmetry.space_group_name_H-M   'P 1'
#
loop_
_entity.id
_entity.type
_entity.pdbx_description
1 polymer ?
#
loop_
_entity_poly.entity_id
_entity_poly.type
_entity_poly.pdbx_seq_one_letter_code
_entity_poly.pdbx_strand_id
1 'polypeptide(L)' 'MSSYTTILLGLAMAILALSFIYTLILAKGQKVLKSELDTKIPHQVQNHAYFRNPIFLTYAIFFVLIILIVIFFAQTSNW' A
#
# COMPACT_ATOMS: atom_id res chain seq x y z
N MET A 1 9.32 27.32 5.08
CA MET A 1 9.39 25.88 5.41
C MET A 1 10.65 25.65 6.24
N SER A 2 10.55 24.92 7.36
CA SER A 2 11.69 24.60 8.22
C SER A 2 12.59 23.56 7.54
N SER A 3 13.92 23.62 7.77
CA SER A 3 14.88 22.63 7.26
C SER A 3 14.48 21.19 7.63
N TYR A 4 13.88 21.01 8.82
CA TYR A 4 13.36 19.72 9.28
C TYR A 4 12.22 19.20 8.39
N THR A 5 11.24 20.04 8.09
CA THR A 5 10.12 19.68 7.21
C THR A 5 10.57 19.31 5.80
N THR A 6 11.60 19.97 5.27
CA THR A 6 12.15 19.67 3.93
C THR A 6 12.84 18.31 3.90
N ILE A 7 13.59 17.95 4.94
CA ILE A 7 14.28 16.65 5.05
C ILE A 7 13.26 15.51 5.16
N LEU A 8 12.24 15.67 6.02
CA LEU A 8 11.17 14.69 6.15
C LEU A 8 10.41 14.47 4.84
N LEU A 9 10.12 15.56 4.12
CA LEU A 9 9.42 15.49 2.84
C LEU A 9 10.27 14.73 1.81
N GLY A 10 11.58 15.00 1.74
CA GLY A 10 12.49 14.27 0.86
C GLY A 10 12.53 12.78 1.16
N LEU A 11 12.59 12.41 2.46
CA LEU A 11 12.59 11.02 2.89
C LEU A 11 11.27 10.30 2.51
N ALA A 12 10.14 10.96 2.75
CA ALA A 12 8.83 10.42 2.39
C ALA A 12 8.69 10.19 0.88
N MET A 13 9.14 11.15 0.08
CA MET A 13 9.15 11.03 -1.39
C MET A 13 10.03 9.87 -1.88
N ALA A 14 11.19 9.66 -1.26
CA ALA A 14 12.08 8.54 -1.59
C ALA A 14 11.42 7.18 -1.28
N ILE A 15 10.80 7.04 -0.11
CA ILE A 15 10.08 5.81 0.28
C ILE A 15 8.93 5.52 -0.69
N LEU A 16 8.15 6.56 -1.05
CA LEU A 16 7.05 6.42 -2.01
C LEU A 16 7.56 5.99 -3.39
N ALA A 17 8.60 6.65 -3.90
CA ALA A 17 9.18 6.32 -5.20
C ALA A 17 9.71 4.88 -5.25
N LEU A 18 10.47 4.46 -4.24
CA LEU A 18 11.00 3.10 -4.15
C LEU A 18 9.88 2.06 -4.05
N SER A 19 8.88 2.31 -3.21
CA SER A 19 7.72 1.42 -3.05
C SER A 19 6.91 1.30 -4.33
N PHE A 20 6.73 2.41 -5.05
CA PHE A 20 6.02 2.43 -6.34
C PHE A 20 6.79 1.65 -7.42
N ILE A 21 8.10 1.87 -7.54
CA ILE A 21 8.95 1.13 -8.49
C ILE A 21 8.92 -0.36 -8.17
N TYR A 22 9.06 -0.75 -6.90
CA TYR A 22 9.00 -2.14 -6.47
C TYR A 22 7.65 -2.78 -6.81
N THR A 23 6.55 -2.04 -6.60
CA THR A 23 5.19 -2.47 -6.96
C THR A 23 5.05 -2.69 -8.47
N LEU A 24 5.59 -1.78 -9.30
CA LEU A 24 5.56 -1.93 -10.76
C LEU A 24 6.38 -3.13 -11.23
N ILE A 25 7.55 -3.38 -10.63
CA ILE A 25 8.39 -4.55 -10.94
C ILE A 25 7.63 -5.84 -10.60
N LEU A 26 7.03 -5.91 -9.42
CA LEU A 26 6.25 -7.07 -8.98
C LEU A 26 5.02 -7.30 -9.88
N ALA A 27 4.31 -6.23 -10.23
CA ALA A 27 3.16 -6.29 -11.13
C ALA A 27 3.56 -6.78 -12.54
N LYS A 28 4.72 -6.37 -13.05
CA LYS A 28 5.27 -6.88 -14.32
C LYS A 28 5.65 -8.36 -14.22
N GLY A 29 6.30 -8.77 -13.13
CA GLY A 29 6.62 -10.19 -12.87
C GLY A 29 5.38 -11.08 -12.83
N GLN A 30 4.29 -10.63 -12.21
CA GLN A 30 3.01 -11.34 -12.20
C GLN A 30 2.34 -11.41 -13.58
N LYS A 31 2.48 -10.39 -14.44
CA LYS A 31 1.95 -10.43 -15.82
C LYS A 31 2.70 -11.41 -16.71
N VAL A 32 4.03 -11.50 -16.55
CA VAL A 32 4.87 -12.48 -17.28
C VAL A 32 4.51 -13.91 -16.86
N LEU A 33 4.23 -14.14 -15.57
CA LEU A 33 3.77 -15.43 -15.06
C LEU A 33 2.33 -15.77 -15.44
N LYS A 34 1.45 -14.77 -15.65
CA LYS A 34 0.05 -15.00 -16.05
C LYS A 34 -0.13 -15.46 -17.49
N SER A 35 0.86 -15.29 -18.36
CA SER A 35 0.75 -15.75 -19.76
C SER A 35 0.69 -17.27 -19.91
N GLU A 36 1.13 -18.03 -18.89
CA GLU A 36 1.11 -19.51 -18.90
C GLU A 36 0.23 -20.14 -17.81
N LEU A 37 -0.42 -19.33 -16.98
CA LEU A 37 -1.12 -19.80 -15.77
C LEU A 37 -2.61 -19.43 -15.81
N ASP A 38 -3.36 -19.97 -16.77
CA ASP A 38 -4.80 -20.23 -16.56
C ASP A 38 -4.99 -21.44 -15.62
N THR A 39 -4.15 -21.52 -14.59
CA THR A 39 -4.15 -22.56 -13.60
C THR A 39 -5.04 -22.09 -12.47
N LYS A 40 -6.07 -22.90 -12.18
CA LYS A 40 -7.08 -22.63 -11.14
C LYS A 40 -6.45 -22.04 -9.88
N ILE A 41 -7.01 -20.93 -9.39
CA ILE A 41 -6.60 -20.28 -8.13
C ILE A 41 -6.51 -21.37 -7.05
N PRO A 42 -5.35 -21.53 -6.36
CA PRO A 42 -5.18 -22.57 -5.37
C PRO A 42 -6.28 -22.48 -4.29
N HIS A 43 -6.92 -23.60 -3.96
CA HIS A 43 -8.01 -23.66 -2.97
C HIS A 43 -7.64 -23.00 -1.62
N GLN A 44 -6.36 -23.00 -1.26
CA GLN A 44 -5.84 -22.39 -0.04
C GLN A 44 -5.89 -20.85 -0.03
N VAL A 45 -5.93 -20.21 -1.21
CA VAL A 45 -6.13 -18.76 -1.38
C VAL A 45 -7.63 -18.44 -1.40
N GLN A 46 -8.47 -19.32 -1.96
CA GLN A 46 -9.93 -19.18 -1.87
C GLN A 46 -10.44 -19.22 -0.42
N ASN A 47 -9.88 -20.11 0.40
CA ASN A 47 -10.31 -20.24 1.80
C ASN A 47 -10.07 -18.97 2.65
N HIS A 48 -9.10 -18.13 2.29
CA HIS A 48 -8.78 -16.90 3.02
C HIS A 48 -8.44 -15.76 2.05
N ALA A 49 -9.38 -15.48 1.14
CA ALA A 49 -9.19 -14.51 0.06
C ALA A 49 -8.85 -13.09 0.55
N TYR A 50 -9.27 -12.72 1.77
CA TYR A 50 -9.02 -11.38 2.32
C TYR A 50 -7.70 -11.27 3.08
N PHE A 51 -7.38 -12.24 3.94
CA PHE A 51 -6.15 -12.22 4.77
C PHE A 51 -4.89 -12.61 3.99
N ARG A 52 -5.01 -13.35 2.88
CA ARG A 52 -3.87 -13.77 2.06
C ARG A 52 -3.71 -12.96 0.77
N ASN A 53 -4.59 -11.98 0.52
CA ASN A 53 -4.47 -11.09 -0.62
C ASN A 53 -3.80 -9.76 -0.19
N PRO A 54 -2.51 -9.56 -0.53
CA PRO A 54 -1.77 -8.38 -0.12
C PRO A 54 -2.37 -7.08 -0.68
N ILE A 55 -3.10 -7.13 -1.80
CA ILE A 55 -3.79 -5.96 -2.36
C ILE A 55 -4.93 -5.52 -1.44
N PHE A 56 -5.74 -6.46 -0.95
CA PHE A 56 -6.85 -6.15 -0.04
C PHE A 56 -6.34 -5.57 1.29
N LEU A 57 -5.30 -6.17 1.85
CA LEU A 57 -4.61 -5.68 3.05
C LEU A 57 -4.07 -4.26 2.87
N THR A 58 -3.49 -3.95 1.70
CA THR A 58 -2.97 -2.60 1.42
C THR A 58 -4.07 -1.55 1.47
N TYR A 59 -5.22 -1.80 0.84
CA TYR A 59 -6.37 -0.89 0.90
C TYR A 59 -6.93 -0.77 2.33
N ALA A 60 -7.06 -1.87 3.06
CA ALA A 60 -7.53 -1.85 4.43
C ALA A 60 -6.65 -0.98 5.34
N ILE A 61 -5.32 -1.16 5.27
CA ILE A 61 -4.35 -0.35 6.02
C ILE A 61 -4.43 1.12 5.62
N PHE A 62 -4.56 1.41 4.32
CA PHE A 62 -4.71 2.78 3.82
C PHE A 62 -5.95 3.48 4.41
N PHE A 63 -7.11 2.83 4.41
CA PHE A 63 -8.33 3.40 4.99
C PHE A 63 -8.21 3.59 6.51
N VAL A 64 -7.60 2.64 7.23
CA VAL A 64 -7.32 2.79 8.66
C VAL A 64 -6.44 4.01 8.92
N LEU A 65 -5.38 4.21 8.14
CA LEU A 65 -4.50 5.38 8.26
C LEU A 65 -5.24 6.69 7.98
N ILE A 66 -6.10 6.74 6.95
CA ILE A 66 -6.95 7.91 6.69
C ILE A 66 -7.82 8.23 7.90
N ILE A 67 -8.49 7.23 8.45
CA ILE A 67 -9.38 7.43 9.62
C ILE A 67 -8.58 7.97 10.80
N LEU A 68 -7.40 7.42 11.08
CA LEU A 68 -6.52 7.90 12.13
C LEU A 68 -6.08 9.35 11.91
N ILE A 69 -5.73 9.73 10.67
CA ILE A 69 -5.38 11.11 10.32
C ILE A 69 -6.57 12.05 10.53
N VAL A 70 -7.77 11.66 10.09
CA VAL A 70 -8.99 12.46 10.27
C VAL A 70 -9.30 12.65 11.74
N ILE A 71 -9.21 11.59 12.56
CA ILE A 71 -9.42 11.67 14.01
C ILE A 71 -8.38 12.59 14.65
N PHE A 72 -7.11 12.41 14.31
CA PHE A 72 -6.02 13.25 14.82
C PHE A 72 -6.28 14.73 14.49
N PHE A 73 -6.64 15.04 13.24
CA PHE A 73 -6.98 16.39 12.83
C PHE A 73 -8.22 16.93 13.53
N ALA A 74 -9.28 16.13 13.70
CA ALA A 74 -10.49 16.55 14.39
C ALA A 74 -10.26 16.84 15.89
N GLN A 75 -9.38 16.10 16.55
CA GLN A 75 -9.04 16.32 17.96
C GLN A 75 -8.04 17.46 18.16
N THR A 76 -7.12 17.67 17.22
CA THR A 76 -6.12 18.75 17.29
C THR A 76 -6.67 20.08 16.76
N SER A 77 -7.70 20.06 15.91
CA SER A 77 -8.42 21.26 15.46
C SER A 77 -9.40 21.76 16.51
N ASN A 78 -8.96 21.89 17.77
CA ASN A 78 -9.60 22.77 18.72
C ASN A 78 -8.98 24.16 18.50
N TRP A 79 -9.72 25.03 17.82
CA TRP A 79 -9.48 26.47 17.82
C TRP A 79 -9.67 27.02 19.24
#